data_AF-A0A0B6Y025-F1
#
_entry.id   AF-A0A0B6Y025-F1
#
_cell.length_a   1.000
_cell.length_b   1.000
_cell.length_c   1.000
_cell.angle_alpha   90.00
_cell.angle_beta   90.00
_cell.angle_gamma   90.00
#
_symmetry.space_group_name_H-M   'P 1'
#
loop_
_entity.id
_entity.type
_entity.pdbx_description
1 polymer ?
#
loop_
_entity_poly.entity_id
_entity_poly.type
_entity_poly.pdbx_seq_one_letter_code
_entity_poly.pdbx_strand_id
1 'polypeptide(L)'
;LVNPNRNLPLAIMISLVTVISVYLVTNIAYLAVLTPSQMLQSTAVAVTFAEHTMGVMQWIMPILIAISVCGTMNGATLSLSRLFFIGAKNNHMPMFMSMIQYKYLTPASSLFIIMCLSLCF
;
A
#
# COMPACT_ATOMS: atom_id res chain seq x y z
N LEU A 1 12.24 -14.92 -12.17
CA LEU A 1 13.45 -14.06 -12.24
C LEU A 1 14.52 -14.82 -13.00
N VAL A 2 15.14 -14.21 -14.01
CA VAL A 2 16.33 -14.76 -14.67
C VAL A 2 17.55 -14.37 -13.83
N ASN A 3 18.41 -15.30 -13.44
CA ASN A 3 19.63 -15.08 -12.64
C ASN A 3 19.44 -14.24 -11.35
N PRO A 4 18.75 -14.77 -10.33
CA PRO A 4 18.38 -14.04 -9.11
C PRO A 4 19.58 -13.50 -8.33
N ASN A 5 20.70 -14.24 -8.25
CA ASN A 5 21.85 -13.82 -7.43
C ASN A 5 22.46 -12.47 -7.84
N ARG A 6 22.35 -12.08 -9.12
CA ARG A 6 22.87 -10.80 -9.63
C ARG A 6 21.76 -9.78 -9.90
N ASN A 7 20.64 -10.24 -10.47
CA ASN A 7 19.57 -9.33 -10.89
C ASN A 7 18.72 -8.83 -9.73
N LEU A 8 18.58 -9.61 -8.66
CA LEU A 8 17.82 -9.22 -7.48
C LEU A 8 18.46 -8.02 -6.74
N PRO A 9 19.77 -8.03 -6.38
CA PRO A 9 20.37 -6.86 -5.73
C PRO A 9 20.42 -5.62 -6.63
N LEU A 10 20.67 -5.78 -7.94
CA LEU A 10 20.64 -4.67 -8.90
C LEU A 10 19.24 -4.05 -9.02
N ALA A 11 18.19 -4.88 -9.11
CA ALA A 11 16.82 -4.41 -9.19
C ALA A 11 16.40 -3.64 -7.93
N ILE A 12 16.79 -4.12 -6.74
CA ILE A 12 16.55 -3.42 -5.48
C ILE A 12 17.21 -2.03 -5.51
N MET A 13 18.50 -1.95 -5.85
CA MET A 13 19.19 -0.65 -5.89
C MET A 13 18.53 0.34 -6.85
N ILE A 14 18.22 -0.08 -8.08
CA ILE A 14 17.60 0.79 -9.08
C ILE A 14 16.20 1.24 -8.62
N SER A 15 15.40 0.32 -8.09
CA SER A 15 14.05 0.64 -7.60
C SER A 15 14.08 1.62 -6.44
N LEU A 16 14.97 1.44 -5.46
CA LEU A 16 15.09 2.33 -4.30
C LEU A 16 15.50 3.74 -4.71
N VAL A 17 16.51 3.88 -5.58
CA VAL A 17 16.95 5.19 -6.08
C VAL A 17 15.82 5.90 -6.83
N THR A 18 15.09 5.16 -7.67
CA THR A 18 13.96 5.71 -8.42
C THR A 18 12.85 6.19 -7.48
N VAL A 19 12.50 5.37 -6.49
CA VAL A 19 11.47 5.71 -5.50
C VAL A 19 11.87 6.98 -4.73
N ILE A 20 13.10 7.03 -4.19
CA ILE A 20 13.61 8.20 -3.45
C ILE A 20 13.54 9.46 -4.30
N SER A 21 13.95 9.37 -5.57
CA SER A 21 13.94 10.51 -6.49
C SER A 21 12.52 11.05 -6.72
N VAL A 22 11.55 10.17 -6.93
CA VAL A 22 10.13 10.55 -7.09
C VAL A 22 9.57 11.19 -5.81
N TYR A 23 9.90 10.64 -4.63
CA TYR A 23 9.49 11.23 -3.35
C TYR A 23 10.07 12.63 -3.14
N LEU A 24 11.34 12.86 -3.51
CA LEU A 24 11.96 14.18 -3.41
C LEU A 24 11.30 15.19 -4.34
N VAL A 25 11.11 14.85 -5.61
CA VAL A 25 10.45 15.73 -6.60
C VAL A 25 9.04 16.09 -6.14
N THR A 26 8.29 15.12 -5.60
CA THR A 26 6.93 15.34 -5.08
C THR A 26 6.92 16.31 -3.90
N ASN A 27 7.84 16.18 -2.95
CA ASN A 27 7.94 17.11 -1.82
C ASN A 27 8.32 18.53 -2.27
N ILE A 28 9.24 18.65 -3.24
CA ILE A 28 9.60 19.96 -3.82
C ILE A 28 8.37 20.60 -4.50
N ALA A 29 7.60 19.83 -5.26
CA ALA A 29 6.38 20.32 -5.90
C ALA A 29 5.33 20.79 -4.88
N TYR A 30 5.14 20.06 -3.77
CA TYR A 30 4.21 20.47 -2.72
C TYR A 30 4.63 21.79 -2.05
N LEU A 31 5.91 21.94 -1.70
CA LEU A 31 6.41 23.16 -1.06
C LEU A 31 6.47 24.36 -2.01
N ALA A 32 6.52 24.13 -3.33
CA ALA A 32 6.45 25.20 -4.32
C ALA A 32 5.05 25.83 -4.43
N VAL A 33 3.99 25.09 -4.10
CA VAL A 33 2.60 25.52 -4.25
C VAL A 33 1.94 25.82 -2.91
N LEU A 34 2.19 25.01 -1.88
CA LEU A 34 1.58 25.14 -0.57
C LEU A 34 2.55 25.71 0.46
N THR A 35 2.02 26.57 1.34
CA THR A 35 2.75 26.99 2.53
C THR A 35 2.81 25.86 3.58
N PRO A 36 3.86 25.80 4.42
CA PRO A 36 3.99 24.74 5.43
C PRO A 36 2.80 24.67 6.40
N SER A 37 2.19 25.82 6.73
CA SER A 37 1.00 25.88 7.58
C SER A 37 -0.22 25.22 6.94
N GLN A 38 -0.45 25.43 5.64
CA GLN A 38 -1.53 24.78 4.90
C GLN A 38 -1.32 23.27 4.78
N MET A 39 -0.08 22.82 4.60
CA MET A 39 0.27 21.40 4.59
C MET A 39 -0.06 20.73 5.93
N LEU A 40 0.26 21.37 7.05
CA LEU A 40 0.00 20.82 8.39
C LEU A 40 -1.49 20.79 8.76
N GLN A 41 -2.27 21.73 8.23
CA GLN A 41 -3.72 21.78 8.44
C GLN A 41 -4.50 20.84 7.50
N SER A 42 -3.89 20.41 6.40
CA SER A 42 -4.54 19.57 5.41
C SER A 42 -4.49 18.09 5.78
N THR A 43 -5.65 17.44 5.82
CA THR A 43 -5.77 15.98 5.99
C THR A 43 -5.33 15.21 4.74
N ALA A 44 -5.36 15.85 3.57
CA ALA A 44 -5.01 15.26 2.28
C ALA A 44 -4.24 16.26 1.41
N VAL A 45 -2.93 16.36 1.64
CA VAL A 45 -2.01 17.30 0.96
C VAL A 45 -2.08 17.22 -0.57
N ALA A 46 -2.23 16.00 -1.11
CA ALA A 46 -2.34 15.80 -2.56
C ALA A 46 -3.63 16.39 -3.15
N VAL A 47 -4.74 16.36 -2.40
CA VAL A 47 -6.02 16.92 -2.85
C VAL A 47 -5.96 18.44 -2.81
N THR A 48 -5.47 19.03 -1.71
CA THR A 48 -5.30 20.49 -1.62
C THR A 48 -4.31 21.03 -2.65
N PHE A 49 -3.26 20.27 -2.98
CA PHE A 49 -2.40 20.59 -4.12
C PHE A 49 -3.15 20.65 -5.46
N ALA A 50 -4.04 19.67 -5.72
CA ALA A 50 -4.82 19.63 -6.95
C ALA A 50 -5.86 20.76 -7.02
N GLU A 51 -6.44 21.17 -5.89
CA GLU A 51 -7.35 22.32 -5.82
C GLU A 51 -6.64 23.62 -6.25
N HIS A 52 -5.40 23.82 -5.78
CA HIS A 52 -4.60 25.01 -6.11
C HIS A 52 -4.02 25.01 -7.54
N THR A 53 -3.83 23.84 -8.15
CA THR A 53 -3.12 23.72 -9.45
C THR A 53 -4.02 23.35 -10.63
N MET A 54 -4.99 22.44 -10.43
CA MET A 54 -5.74 21.81 -11.52
C MET A 54 -7.14 22.41 -11.73
N GLY A 55 -7.56 23.38 -10.91
CA GLY A 55 -8.80 24.13 -11.07
C GLY A 55 -10.02 23.20 -11.26
N VAL A 56 -10.66 23.28 -12.44
CA VAL A 56 -11.87 22.49 -12.79
C VAL A 56 -11.62 20.97 -12.75
N MET A 57 -10.39 20.51 -12.93
CA MET A 57 -10.02 19.08 -12.94
C MET A 57 -9.63 18.50 -11.57
N GLN A 58 -9.83 19.25 -10.47
CA GLN A 58 -9.49 18.82 -9.10
C GLN A 58 -10.07 17.44 -8.70
N TRP A 59 -11.25 17.08 -9.21
CA TRP A 59 -11.95 15.82 -8.89
C TRP A 59 -11.22 14.56 -9.36
N ILE A 60 -10.27 14.67 -10.30
CA ILE A 60 -9.50 13.54 -10.82
C ILE A 60 -8.51 13.02 -9.76
N MET A 61 -7.92 13.92 -8.97
CA MET A 61 -6.91 13.58 -7.98
C MET A 61 -7.42 12.57 -6.92
N PRO A 62 -8.55 12.79 -6.22
CA PRO A 62 -9.06 11.82 -5.26
C PRO A 62 -9.44 10.48 -5.91
N ILE A 63 -9.91 10.47 -7.16
CA ILE A 63 -10.23 9.23 -7.89
C ILE A 63 -8.97 8.39 -8.13
N LEU A 64 -7.89 9.02 -8.59
CA LEU A 64 -6.62 8.33 -8.83
C LEU A 64 -6.03 7.75 -7.53
N ILE A 65 -6.08 8.54 -6.45
CA ILE A 65 -5.63 8.10 -5.13
C ILE A 65 -6.48 6.92 -4.65
N ALA A 66 -7.81 6.99 -4.77
CA ALA A 66 -8.71 5.92 -4.36
C ALA A 66 -8.44 4.61 -5.09
N ILE A 67 -8.22 4.65 -6.42
CA ILE A 67 -7.88 3.47 -7.22
C ILE A 67 -6.54 2.88 -6.77
N SER A 68 -5.52 3.72 -6.54
CA SER A 68 -4.19 3.27 -6.10
C SER A 68 -4.21 2.63 -4.71
N VAL A 69 -4.96 3.22 -3.77
CA VAL A 69 -5.09 2.69 -2.40
C VAL A 69 -5.88 1.39 -2.41
N CYS A 70 -6.97 1.31 -3.21
CA CYS A 70 -7.74 0.08 -3.37
C CYS A 70 -6.88 -1.06 -3.92
N GLY A 71 -6.06 -0.79 -4.95
CA GLY A 71 -5.13 -1.76 -5.52
C GLY A 71 -4.09 -2.25 -4.49
N THR A 72 -3.48 -1.32 -3.76
CA THR A 72 -2.50 -1.64 -2.71
C THR A 72 -3.13 -2.48 -1.59
N MET A 73 -4.34 -2.12 -1.15
CA MET A 73 -5.05 -2.84 -0.09
C MET A 73 -5.35 -4.29 -0.49
N ASN A 74 -5.88 -4.51 -1.69
CA ASN A 74 -6.15 -5.85 -2.19
C ASN A 74 -4.87 -6.71 -2.30
N GLY A 75 -3.78 -6.13 -2.82
CA GLY A 75 -2.49 -6.80 -2.89
C GLY A 75 -1.90 -7.15 -1.52
N ALA A 76 -2.04 -6.24 -0.54
CA ALA A 76 -1.61 -6.45 0.83
C ALA A 76 -2.41 -7.57 1.52
N THR A 77 -3.73 -7.58 1.38
CA THR A 77 -4.61 -8.63 1.95
C THR A 77 -4.23 -10.02 1.42
N LEU A 78 -3.98 -10.15 0.10
CA LEU A 78 -3.55 -11.41 -0.50
C LEU A 78 -2.17 -11.86 0.01
N SER A 79 -1.23 -10.94 0.16
CA SER A 79 0.12 -11.24 0.66
C SER A 79 0.11 -11.65 2.13
N LEU A 80 -0.64 -10.93 2.97
CA LEU A 80 -0.81 -11.23 4.39
C LEU A 80 -1.45 -12.59 4.59
N SER A 81 -2.51 -12.94 3.84
CA SER A 81 -3.16 -14.23 3.98
C SER A 81 -2.19 -15.42 3.83
N ARG A 82 -1.20 -15.33 2.92
CA ARG A 82 -0.15 -16.33 2.74
C ARG A 82 0.83 -16.37 3.92
N LEU A 83 1.18 -15.20 4.46
CA LEU A 83 2.07 -15.08 5.62
C LEU A 83 1.44 -15.74 6.86
N PHE A 84 0.17 -15.43 7.16
CA PHE A 84 -0.57 -16.02 8.28
C PHE A 84 -0.75 -17.53 8.10
N PHE A 85 -1.02 -18.00 6.88
CA PHE A 85 -1.12 -19.44 6.59
C PHE A 85 0.18 -20.19 6.90
N ILE A 86 1.33 -19.67 6.46
CA ILE A 86 2.64 -20.28 6.72
C ILE A 86 3.04 -20.14 8.20
N GLY A 87 2.73 -19.00 8.83
CA GLY A 87 2.97 -18.77 10.26
C GLY A 87 2.22 -19.77 11.15
N ALA A 88 0.97 -20.07 10.81
CA ALA A 88 0.19 -21.10 11.51
C ALA A 88 0.71 -22.52 11.23
N LYS A 89 1.22 -22.80 10.02
CA LYS A 89 1.86 -24.08 9.70
C LYS A 89 3.17 -24.32 10.47
N ASN A 90 3.91 -23.26 10.77
CA ASN A 90 5.14 -23.32 11.56
C ASN A 90 4.89 -23.25 13.09
N ASN A 91 3.64 -23.41 13.55
CA ASN A 91 3.23 -23.32 14.98
C ASN A 91 3.53 -21.97 15.65
N HIS A 92 3.81 -20.91 14.91
CA HIS A 92 4.01 -19.57 15.46
C HIS A 92 2.69 -18.82 15.70
N MET A 93 1.58 -19.33 15.14
CA MET A 93 0.24 -18.76 15.23
C MET A 93 -0.81 -19.88 15.41
N PRO A 94 -1.98 -19.58 15.99
CA PRO A 94 -3.00 -20.58 16.27
C PRO A 94 -3.46 -21.32 14.99
N MET A 95 -3.58 -22.64 15.08
CA MET A 95 -3.82 -23.54 13.94
C MET A 95 -5.10 -23.22 13.15
N PHE A 96 -6.10 -22.58 13.80
CA PHE A 96 -7.33 -22.11 13.16
C PHE A 96 -7.07 -21.14 11.98
N MET A 97 -5.97 -20.39 12.00
CA MET A 97 -5.58 -19.49 10.91
C MET A 97 -5.10 -20.21 9.63
N SER A 98 -4.78 -21.51 9.71
CA SER A 98 -4.37 -22.32 8.55
C SER A 98 -5.55 -22.97 7.82
N MET A 99 -6.79 -22.78 8.29
CA MET A 99 -7.96 -23.41 7.69
C MET A 99 -8.28 -22.80 6.32
N ILE A 100 -8.30 -23.66 5.29
CA ILE A 100 -8.68 -23.32 3.91
C ILE A 100 -10.13 -23.76 3.68
N GLN A 101 -10.93 -22.88 3.07
CA GLN A 101 -12.30 -23.19 2.72
C GLN A 101 -12.38 -24.21 1.58
N TYR A 102 -13.15 -25.29 1.76
CA TYR A 102 -13.24 -26.42 0.81
C TYR A 102 -13.73 -26.03 -0.60
N LYS A 103 -14.69 -25.09 -0.70
CA LYS A 103 -15.35 -24.75 -1.99
C LYS A 103 -14.57 -23.74 -2.84
N TYR A 104 -13.87 -22.79 -2.21
CA TYR A 104 -13.21 -21.68 -2.91
C TYR A 104 -11.69 -21.69 -2.77
N LEU A 105 -11.12 -22.66 -2.02
CA LEU A 105 -9.68 -22.79 -1.76
C LEU A 105 -9.03 -21.49 -1.22
N THR A 106 -9.83 -20.62 -0.60
CA THR A 106 -9.37 -19.38 0.03
C THR A 106 -9.18 -19.58 1.53
N PRO A 107 -8.15 -18.95 2.15
CA PRO A 107 -7.94 -18.98 3.59
C PRO A 107 -8.92 -18.03 4.30
N ALA A 108 -10.21 -18.38 4.32
CA ALA A 108 -11.30 -17.53 4.82
C ALA A 108 -11.13 -17.14 6.29
N SER A 109 -10.69 -18.05 7.16
CA SER A 109 -10.46 -17.78 8.59
C SER A 109 -9.32 -16.77 8.81
N SER A 110 -8.25 -16.84 8.01
CA SER A 110 -7.14 -15.88 8.08
C SER A 110 -7.59 -14.48 7.63
N LEU A 111 -8.36 -14.39 6.55
CA LEU A 111 -8.90 -13.11 6.05
C LEU A 111 -9.81 -12.44 7.08
N PHE A 112 -10.68 -13.22 7.74
CA PHE A 112 -11.56 -12.69 8.77
C PHE A 112 -10.78 -12.12 9.96
N ILE A 113 -9.71 -12.80 10.39
CA ILE A 113 -8.87 -12.32 11.49
C ILE A 113 -8.07 -11.07 11.08
N ILE A 114 -7.53 -11.02 9.86
CA ILE A 114 -6.87 -9.81 9.34
C ILE A 114 -7.84 -8.63 9.33
N MET A 115 -9.10 -8.87 8.91
CA MET A 115 -10.14 -7.84 8.90
C MET A 115 -10.51 -7.39 10.32
N CYS A 116 -10.69 -8.32 11.27
CA CYS A 116 -10.93 -7.98 12.67
C CYS A 116 -9.77 -7.20 13.28
N LEU A 117 -8.52 -7.61 13.01
CA LEU A 117 -7.33 -6.92 13.50
C LEU A 117 -7.26 -5.49 12.95
N SER A 118 -7.55 -5.31 11.66
CA SER A 118 -7.59 -4.00 10.99
C SER A 118 -8.75 -3.10 11.41
N LEU A 119 -9.81 -3.66 12.01
CA LEU A 119 -10.93 -2.88 12.56
C LEU A 119 -10.71 -2.50 14.03
N CYS A 120 -9.91 -3.29 14.74
CA CYS A 120 -9.63 -3.10 16.17
C CYS A 120 -8.45 -2.14 16.43
N PHE A 121 -7.56 -1.99 15.45
CA PHE A 121 -6.41 -1.06 15.43
C PHE A 121 -6.63 0.01 14.37
#